data_AF-A0A2P6R862-F1
#
_entry.id   AF-A0A2P6R862-F1
#
_cell.length_a   1.000
_cell.length_b   1.000
_cell.length_c   1.000
_cell.angle_alpha   90.00
_cell.angle_beta   90.00
_cell.angle_gamma   90.00
#
_symmetry.space_group_name_H-M   'P 1'
#
loop_
_entity.id
_entity.type
_entity.pdbx_description
1 polymer ?
#
loop_
_entity_poly.entity_id
_entity_poly.type
_entity_poly.pdbx_seq_one_letter_code
_entity_poly.pdbx_strand_id
1 'polypeptide(L)'
;MTTSLKSSFMPPSLISNLQQVLALKSDGAEKHASEPNKVSCNSSSSSCCALMPSEDTKDKQCPKPVVLVTNGEGIESPGLTFLVQALLLDSHLEVCVCAPKSDRSVAGHSVTVGETISVSSAQINGATAFEVSGTPADCISLALSGALFSNFSKPALVVSGINRGSSSGINMLYSGAVAGAREALLCGVLSLCISMNWM
;
A
#
# COMPACT_ATOMS: atom_id res chain seq x y z
N MET A 1 -16.20 37.69 31.81
CA MET A 1 -15.52 37.61 30.50
C MET A 1 -15.99 36.34 29.81
N THR A 2 -16.81 36.45 28.77
CA THR A 2 -17.38 35.33 28.02
C THR A 2 -16.63 35.19 26.69
N THR A 3 -15.96 34.05 26.47
CA THR A 3 -15.23 33.78 25.23
C THR A 3 -16.20 33.18 24.20
N SER A 4 -16.59 34.00 23.23
CA SER A 4 -17.36 33.61 22.05
C SER A 4 -16.52 32.70 21.15
N LEU A 5 -16.94 31.44 20.97
CA LEU A 5 -16.36 30.52 20.01
C LEU A 5 -16.73 30.98 18.59
N LYS A 6 -15.74 31.46 17.83
CA LYS A 6 -15.90 31.75 16.40
C LYS A 6 -16.22 30.43 15.68
N SER A 7 -17.43 30.32 15.16
CA SER A 7 -17.81 29.27 14.21
C SER A 7 -16.97 29.43 12.94
N SER A 8 -16.29 28.35 12.56
CA SER A 8 -15.58 28.21 11.29
C SER A 8 -16.58 28.28 10.14
N PHE A 9 -16.76 29.48 9.59
CA PHE A 9 -17.66 29.73 8.47
C PHE A 9 -17.06 29.05 7.23
N MET A 10 -17.62 27.90 6.83
CA MET A 10 -17.31 27.31 5.52
C MET A 10 -17.83 28.27 4.42
N PRO A 11 -17.08 28.45 3.31
CA PRO A 11 -17.55 29.30 2.23
C PRO A 11 -18.86 28.75 1.63
N PRO A 12 -19.81 29.61 1.21
CA PRO A 12 -21.14 29.19 0.75
C PRO A 12 -21.12 28.17 -0.39
N SER A 13 -20.10 28.24 -1.26
CA SER A 13 -19.88 27.27 -2.35
C SER A 13 -19.61 25.86 -1.85
N LEU A 14 -18.84 25.73 -0.77
CA LEU A 14 -18.51 24.43 -0.18
C LEU A 14 -19.74 23.82 0.50
N ILE A 15 -20.55 24.64 1.17
CA ILE A 15 -21.81 24.22 1.80
C ILE A 15 -22.79 23.71 0.73
N SER A 16 -22.97 24.47 -0.36
CA SER A 16 -23.84 24.08 -1.47
C SER A 16 -23.41 22.75 -2.09
N ASN A 17 -22.11 22.56 -2.33
CA ASN A 17 -21.59 21.32 -2.89
C ASN A 17 -21.82 20.13 -1.94
N LEU A 18 -21.58 20.31 -0.63
CA LEU A 18 -21.80 19.27 0.36
C LEU A 18 -23.28 18.88 0.46
N GLN A 19 -24.19 19.85 0.47
CA GLN A 19 -25.63 19.59 0.50
C GLN A 19 -26.10 18.82 -0.75
N GLN A 20 -25.58 19.16 -1.93
CA GLN A 20 -25.91 18.46 -3.17
C GLN A 20 -25.41 17.01 -3.16
N VAL A 21 -24.19 16.76 -2.69
CA VAL A 21 -23.62 15.40 -2.58
C VAL A 21 -24.40 14.56 -1.55
N LEU A 22 -24.83 15.15 -0.45
CA LEU A 22 -25.61 14.46 0.58
C LEU A 22 -27.03 14.13 0.10
N ALA A 23 -27.67 15.02 -0.66
CA ALA A 23 -28.98 14.76 -1.27
C ALA A 23 -28.93 13.60 -2.28
N LEU A 24 -27.87 13.52 -3.09
CA LEU A 24 -27.66 12.40 -4.01
C LEU A 24 -27.47 11.05 -3.29
N LYS A 25 -27.02 11.07 -2.03
CA LYS A 25 -26.79 9.86 -1.24
C LYS A 25 -28.04 9.37 -0.51
N SER A 26 -29.00 10.25 -0.20
CA SER A 26 -30.27 9.84 0.44
C SER A 26 -31.23 9.17 -0.54
N ASP A 27 -31.21 9.57 -1.82
CA ASP A 27 -32.11 9.03 -2.84
C ASP A 27 -31.74 7.61 -3.32
N GLY A 28 -30.57 7.10 -2.92
CA GLY A 28 -30.10 5.74 -3.24
C GLY A 28 -30.45 4.67 -2.20
N ALA A 29 -31.11 5.01 -1.09
CA ALA A 29 -31.33 4.09 0.04
C ALA A 29 -32.72 3.45 0.10
N GLU A 30 -33.67 3.85 -0.76
CA GLU A 30 -35.00 3.22 -0.82
C GLU A 30 -35.41 2.94 -2.28
N LYS A 31 -35.05 1.76 -2.79
CA LYS A 31 -35.81 0.98 -3.79
C LYS A 31 -35.05 -0.30 -4.19
N HIS A 32 -35.44 -1.43 -3.58
CA HIS A 32 -35.84 -2.69 -4.25
C HIS A 32 -35.57 -3.90 -3.34
N ALA A 33 -36.62 -4.36 -2.66
CA ALA A 33 -36.80 -5.75 -2.25
C ALA A 33 -37.96 -6.33 -3.07
N SER A 34 -37.67 -7.30 -3.94
CA SER A 34 -38.60 -8.37 -4.41
C SER A 34 -37.88 -9.30 -5.40
N GLU A 35 -37.63 -10.54 -4.95
CA GLU A 35 -37.34 -11.75 -5.74
C GLU A 35 -38.65 -12.36 -6.32
N PRO A 36 -38.64 -13.50 -7.04
CA PRO A 36 -37.61 -14.12 -7.90
C PRO A 36 -38.16 -14.49 -9.29
N ASN A 37 -37.32 -14.89 -10.25
CA ASN A 37 -37.80 -15.70 -11.38
C ASN A 37 -36.80 -16.74 -11.87
N LYS A 38 -37.35 -17.94 -12.03
CA LYS A 38 -36.75 -19.24 -12.30
C LYS A 38 -36.59 -19.43 -13.81
N VAL A 39 -35.39 -19.75 -14.29
CA VAL A 39 -35.19 -20.35 -15.63
C VAL A 39 -34.20 -21.52 -15.52
N SER A 40 -34.55 -22.56 -16.27
CA SER A 40 -34.15 -23.96 -16.19
C SER A 40 -33.18 -24.34 -17.33
N CYS A 41 -32.67 -25.58 -17.25
CA CYS A 41 -32.18 -26.44 -18.36
C CYS A 41 -30.70 -26.23 -18.80
N ASN A 42 -29.88 -27.24 -19.10
CA ASN A 42 -30.03 -28.70 -19.16
C ASN A 42 -28.67 -29.40 -19.07
N SER A 43 -28.72 -30.63 -18.56
CA SER A 43 -27.72 -31.69 -18.67
C SER A 43 -27.55 -32.20 -20.10
N SER A 44 -26.31 -32.43 -20.53
CA SER A 44 -25.99 -33.42 -21.55
C SER A 44 -24.63 -34.06 -21.26
N SER A 45 -24.69 -35.35 -20.95
CA SER A 45 -23.62 -36.33 -20.85
C SER A 45 -22.87 -36.51 -22.17
N SER A 46 -21.53 -36.55 -22.11
CA SER A 46 -20.72 -37.25 -23.10
C SER A 46 -19.64 -38.10 -22.41
N SER A 47 -19.95 -39.39 -22.44
CA SER A 47 -19.14 -40.59 -22.28
C SER A 47 -17.66 -40.54 -22.76
N CYS A 48 -16.84 -41.29 -22.02
CA CYS A 48 -15.64 -42.05 -22.44
C CYS A 48 -14.42 -41.32 -23.04
N CYS A 49 -13.29 -41.37 -22.35
CA CYS A 49 -12.24 -42.36 -22.65
C CYS A 49 -11.05 -42.21 -21.68
N ALA A 50 -10.60 -43.34 -21.16
CA ALA A 50 -9.41 -43.46 -20.33
C ALA A 50 -8.15 -43.18 -21.14
N LEU A 51 -7.35 -42.21 -20.69
CA LEU A 51 -5.95 -42.04 -21.06
C LEU A 51 -5.18 -41.59 -19.80
N MET A 52 -4.51 -42.53 -19.15
CA MET A 52 -3.16 -42.27 -18.62
C MET A 52 -2.20 -42.47 -19.82
N PRO A 53 -1.02 -41.82 -19.93
CA PRO A 53 -0.15 -41.40 -18.84
C PRO A 53 0.56 -40.05 -19.03
N SER A 54 1.05 -39.46 -17.93
CA SER A 54 2.45 -39.01 -17.76
C SER A 54 2.53 -38.06 -16.57
N GLU A 55 3.11 -38.54 -15.47
CA GLU A 55 3.60 -37.68 -14.39
C GLU A 55 4.74 -36.82 -14.92
N ASP A 56 4.40 -35.61 -15.36
CA ASP A 56 5.32 -34.50 -15.55
C ASP A 56 4.59 -33.22 -15.08
N THR A 57 4.19 -33.19 -13.81
CA THR A 57 3.89 -31.93 -13.13
C THR A 57 5.20 -31.24 -12.83
N LYS A 58 5.82 -30.66 -13.87
CA LYS A 58 6.63 -29.46 -13.66
C LYS A 58 5.66 -28.42 -13.15
N ASP A 59 5.71 -28.17 -11.84
CA ASP A 59 5.02 -27.07 -11.21
C ASP A 59 5.24 -25.82 -12.05
N LYS A 60 4.18 -25.34 -12.72
CA LYS A 60 4.14 -23.98 -13.25
C LYS A 60 4.21 -23.09 -12.03
N GLN A 61 5.42 -22.75 -11.60
CA GLN A 61 5.63 -21.91 -10.45
C GLN A 61 5.12 -20.52 -10.83
N CYS A 62 3.92 -20.20 -10.34
CA CYS A 62 3.37 -18.86 -10.45
C CYS A 62 4.35 -17.92 -9.72
N PRO A 63 4.74 -16.78 -10.33
CA PRO A 63 5.65 -15.85 -9.66
C PRO A 63 5.08 -15.47 -8.29
N LYS A 64 5.94 -15.49 -7.27
CA LYS A 64 5.55 -15.17 -5.90
C LYS A 64 4.98 -13.74 -5.87
N PRO A 65 3.86 -13.47 -5.18
CA PRO A 65 3.39 -12.11 -5.00
C PRO A 65 4.44 -11.27 -4.26
N VAL A 66 4.78 -10.12 -4.84
CA VAL A 66 5.77 -9.20 -4.28
C VAL A 66 5.11 -8.25 -3.30
N VAL A 67 5.70 -8.12 -2.11
CA VAL A 67 5.39 -7.09 -1.11
C VAL A 67 6.55 -6.10 -1.07
N LEU A 68 6.26 -4.85 -1.39
CA LEU A 68 7.22 -3.76 -1.29
C LEU A 68 7.12 -3.10 0.09
N VAL A 69 8.25 -2.89 0.73
CA VAL A 69 8.33 -2.36 2.10
C VAL A 69 9.13 -1.07 2.13
N THR A 70 8.64 -0.08 2.87
CA THR A 70 9.34 1.17 3.17
C THR A 70 9.06 1.60 4.61
N ASN A 71 9.60 2.73 5.06
CA ASN A 71 9.24 3.35 6.34
C ASN A 71 9.56 4.86 6.33
N GLY A 72 9.30 5.53 7.46
CA GLY A 72 9.76 6.90 7.68
C GLY A 72 11.14 6.99 8.33
N GLU A 73 11.52 6.05 9.19
CA GLU A 73 12.69 6.16 10.08
C GLU A 73 14.03 5.76 9.43
N GLY A 74 13.97 5.19 8.23
CA GLY A 74 15.12 4.81 7.42
C GLY A 74 15.47 3.32 7.45
N ILE A 75 16.40 2.91 6.60
CA ILE A 75 16.75 1.51 6.31
C ILE A 75 17.25 0.75 7.54
N GLU A 76 17.94 1.43 8.45
CA GLU A 76 18.48 0.84 9.68
C GLU A 76 17.45 0.81 10.84
N SER A 77 16.18 1.17 10.60
CA SER A 77 15.20 1.21 11.68
C SER A 77 14.87 -0.20 12.18
N PRO A 78 14.79 -0.42 13.52
CA PRO A 78 14.44 -1.74 14.03
C PRO A 78 13.01 -2.14 13.63
N GLY A 79 12.09 -1.18 13.52
CA GLY A 79 10.71 -1.42 13.12
C GLY A 79 10.56 -1.90 11.68
N LEU A 80 11.42 -1.42 10.77
CA LEU A 80 11.51 -1.95 9.41
C LEU A 80 12.04 -3.38 9.41
N THR A 81 13.09 -3.64 10.18
CA THR A 81 13.69 -4.98 10.32
C THR A 81 12.66 -5.99 10.83
N PHE A 82 11.91 -5.65 11.88
CA PHE A 82 10.86 -6.53 12.42
C PHE A 82 9.73 -6.77 11.44
N LEU A 83 9.31 -5.76 10.69
CA LEU A 83 8.28 -5.92 9.67
C LEU A 83 8.73 -6.90 8.58
N VAL A 84 9.95 -6.72 8.07
CA VAL A 84 10.50 -7.60 7.03
C VAL A 84 10.62 -9.04 7.54
N GLN A 85 11.13 -9.23 8.76
CA GLN A 85 11.20 -10.55 9.38
C GLN A 85 9.82 -11.21 9.51
N ALA A 86 8.79 -10.45 9.91
CA ALA A 86 7.43 -10.97 10.04
C ALA A 86 6.84 -11.38 8.68
N LEU A 87 7.08 -10.59 7.62
CA LEU A 87 6.63 -10.92 6.26
C LEU A 87 7.35 -12.15 5.70
N LEU A 88 8.64 -12.31 5.99
CA LEU A 88 9.44 -13.45 5.55
C LEU A 88 9.08 -14.79 6.19
N LEU A 89 8.25 -14.80 7.25
CA LEU A 89 7.69 -16.04 7.80
C LEU A 89 6.78 -16.74 6.79
N ASP A 90 6.19 -16.00 5.85
CA ASP A 90 5.45 -16.57 4.74
C ASP A 90 6.36 -16.80 3.53
N SER A 91 6.73 -18.07 3.31
CA SER A 91 7.60 -18.47 2.20
C SER A 91 7.01 -18.25 0.80
N HIS A 92 5.71 -17.95 0.70
CA HIS A 92 5.04 -17.66 -0.56
C HIS A 92 5.21 -16.20 -0.99
N LEU A 93 5.67 -15.31 -0.12
CA LEU A 93 5.90 -13.91 -0.44
C LEU A 93 7.33 -13.66 -0.94
N GLU A 94 7.47 -12.69 -1.85
CA GLU A 94 8.75 -12.07 -2.14
C GLU A 94 8.78 -10.68 -1.51
N VAL A 95 9.78 -10.40 -0.66
CA VAL A 95 9.88 -9.13 0.06
C VAL A 95 10.97 -8.28 -0.55
N CYS A 96 10.58 -7.09 -1.02
CA CYS A 96 11.47 -6.07 -1.56
C CYS A 96 11.42 -4.85 -0.64
N VAL A 97 12.57 -4.27 -0.32
CA VAL A 97 12.68 -3.12 0.60
C VAL A 97 13.30 -1.94 -0.12
N CYS A 98 12.66 -0.79 -0.04
CA CYS A 98 13.20 0.48 -0.50
C CYS A 98 12.89 1.54 0.55
N ALA A 99 13.91 1.97 1.29
CA ALA A 99 13.73 2.87 2.43
C ALA A 99 14.73 4.03 2.42
N PRO A 100 14.41 5.14 3.10
CA PRO A 100 15.34 6.26 3.21
C PRO A 100 16.65 5.84 3.89
N LYS A 101 17.76 6.46 3.51
CA LYS A 101 19.06 6.26 4.15
C LYS A 101 19.11 6.75 5.60
N SER A 102 18.31 7.76 5.93
CA SER A 102 18.25 8.36 7.26
C SER A 102 16.80 8.63 7.67
N ASP A 103 16.59 9.02 8.92
CA ASP A 103 15.27 9.35 9.44
C ASP A 103 14.60 10.48 8.61
N ARG A 104 13.43 10.17 8.07
CA ARG A 104 12.50 11.03 7.33
C ARG A 104 11.07 10.91 7.89
N SER A 105 10.93 10.59 9.18
CA SER A 105 9.65 10.35 9.85
C SER A 105 8.67 11.53 9.76
N VAL A 106 9.19 12.76 9.72
CA VAL A 106 8.41 14.01 9.65
C VAL A 106 8.53 14.72 8.27
N ALA A 107 8.86 13.98 7.21
CA ALA A 107 9.06 14.57 5.88
C ALA A 107 7.76 14.99 5.16
N GLY A 108 6.58 14.59 5.66
CA GLY A 108 5.30 14.77 4.95
C GLY A 108 5.32 14.11 3.56
N HIS A 109 4.43 14.55 2.66
CA HIS A 109 4.48 14.16 1.24
C HIS A 109 5.48 15.00 0.44
N SER A 110 6.75 14.96 0.80
CA SER A 110 7.80 15.58 -0.01
C SER A 110 8.31 14.61 -1.08
N VAL A 111 8.75 15.17 -2.20
CA VAL A 111 9.43 14.48 -3.30
C VAL A 111 10.65 15.32 -3.63
N THR A 112 11.80 14.69 -3.83
CA THR A 112 13.04 15.39 -4.16
C THR A 112 13.02 15.82 -5.62
N VAL A 113 13.07 17.12 -5.88
CA VAL A 113 13.08 17.72 -7.22
C VAL A 113 14.30 18.62 -7.38
N GLY A 114 14.98 18.53 -8.52
CA GLY A 114 16.14 19.37 -8.83
C GLY A 114 17.46 18.92 -8.20
N GLU A 115 17.45 17.82 -7.44
CA GLU A 115 18.63 17.20 -6.85
C GLU A 115 18.75 15.74 -7.31
N THR A 116 19.98 15.21 -7.32
CA THR A 116 20.21 13.80 -7.66
C THR A 116 19.93 12.92 -6.44
N ILE A 117 19.08 11.91 -6.62
CA ILE A 117 18.82 10.89 -5.60
C ILE A 117 19.85 9.77 -5.76
N SER A 118 20.58 9.47 -4.69
CA SER A 118 21.51 8.33 -4.67
C SER A 118 20.82 7.09 -4.11
N VAL A 119 21.20 5.93 -4.65
CA VAL A 119 20.68 4.63 -4.26
C VAL A 119 21.85 3.67 -4.04
N SER A 120 21.80 2.92 -2.93
CA SER A 120 22.77 1.86 -2.59
C SER A 120 22.03 0.59 -2.22
N SER A 121 22.64 -0.57 -2.50
CA SER A 121 22.16 -1.85 -1.95
C SER A 121 22.34 -1.85 -0.43
N ALA A 122 21.32 -2.31 0.31
CA ALA A 122 21.34 -2.48 1.75
C ALA A 122 21.25 -3.97 2.12
N GLN A 123 21.68 -4.32 3.33
CA GLN A 123 21.66 -5.70 3.83
C GLN A 123 20.49 -5.90 4.78
N ILE A 124 19.47 -6.64 4.34
CA ILE A 124 18.38 -7.12 5.20
C ILE A 124 18.21 -8.62 4.94
N ASN A 125 18.41 -9.42 5.99
CA ASN A 125 18.41 -10.88 5.87
C ASN A 125 17.11 -11.40 5.24
N GLY A 126 17.23 -12.03 4.08
CA GLY A 126 16.12 -12.67 3.38
C GLY A 126 15.29 -11.75 2.47
N ALA A 127 15.65 -10.47 2.32
CA ALA A 127 14.97 -9.53 1.43
C ALA A 127 15.95 -8.76 0.54
N THR A 128 15.53 -8.44 -0.69
CA THR A 128 16.28 -7.52 -1.55
C THR A 128 16.04 -6.10 -1.07
N ALA A 129 17.09 -5.38 -0.67
CA ALA A 129 16.94 -4.07 -0.03
C ALA A 129 17.79 -2.98 -0.69
N PHE A 130 17.21 -1.79 -0.80
CA PHE A 130 17.89 -0.57 -1.24
C PHE A 130 17.66 0.56 -0.24
N GLU A 131 18.72 1.32 0.03
CA GLU A 131 18.64 2.60 0.71
C GLU A 131 18.68 3.75 -0.30
N VAL A 132 17.91 4.80 -0.02
CA VAL A 132 17.71 5.94 -0.92
C VAL A 132 17.94 7.25 -0.17
N SER A 133 18.69 8.20 -0.73
CA SER A 133 18.97 9.48 -0.06
C SER A 133 17.74 10.41 0.09
N GLY A 134 16.68 10.11 -0.65
CA GLY A 134 15.43 10.86 -0.70
C GLY A 134 14.47 10.57 0.46
N THR A 135 13.19 10.80 0.19
CA THR A 135 12.06 10.67 1.11
C THR A 135 11.35 9.32 0.92
N PRO A 136 10.42 8.92 1.80
CA PRO A 136 9.63 7.70 1.61
C PRO A 136 8.81 7.69 0.32
N ALA A 137 8.35 8.86 -0.16
CA ALA A 137 7.67 8.94 -1.45
C ALA A 137 8.65 8.63 -2.59
N ASP A 138 9.84 9.25 -2.59
CA ASP A 138 10.89 8.96 -3.58
C ASP A 138 11.26 7.47 -3.60
N CYS A 139 11.36 6.84 -2.43
CA CYS A 139 11.65 5.41 -2.31
C CYS A 139 10.61 4.56 -3.07
N ILE A 140 9.33 4.88 -2.88
CA ILE A 140 8.23 4.18 -3.54
C ILE A 140 8.20 4.46 -5.04
N SER A 141 8.29 5.71 -5.46
CA SER A 141 8.29 6.06 -6.89
C SER A 141 9.47 5.40 -7.61
N LEU A 142 10.67 5.41 -7.02
CA LEU A 142 11.85 4.73 -7.57
C LEU A 142 11.69 3.21 -7.62
N ALA A 143 11.18 2.59 -6.55
CA ALA A 143 10.92 1.15 -6.52
C ALA A 143 9.91 0.74 -7.61
N LEU A 144 8.80 1.48 -7.71
CA LEU A 144 7.72 1.20 -8.67
C LEU A 144 8.09 1.55 -10.12
N SER A 145 9.13 2.36 -10.35
CA SER A 145 9.66 2.61 -11.70
C SER A 145 10.26 1.35 -12.36
N GLY A 146 10.56 0.31 -11.57
CA GLY A 146 11.24 -0.90 -12.03
C GLY A 146 12.76 -0.76 -12.20
N ALA A 147 13.34 0.39 -11.85
CA ALA A 147 14.77 0.64 -12.01
C ALA A 147 15.66 -0.11 -11.00
N LEU A 148 15.12 -0.46 -9.82
CA LEU A 148 15.91 -1.01 -8.71
C LEU A 148 15.88 -2.55 -8.64
N PHE A 149 14.72 -3.13 -8.88
CA PHE A 149 14.47 -4.54 -8.67
C PHE A 149 14.44 -5.28 -10.01
N SER A 150 15.33 -6.26 -10.18
CA SER A 150 15.36 -7.09 -11.39
C SER A 150 14.11 -7.99 -11.46
N ASN A 151 13.48 -8.09 -12.63
CA ASN A 151 12.23 -8.85 -12.83
C ASN A 151 11.05 -8.39 -11.96
N PHE A 152 11.05 -7.12 -11.55
CA PHE A 152 10.01 -6.57 -10.68
C PHE A 152 8.69 -6.37 -11.41
N SER A 153 7.69 -7.18 -11.06
CA SER A 153 6.30 -6.92 -11.39
C SER A 153 5.70 -5.89 -10.42
N LYS A 154 4.59 -5.27 -10.82
CA LYS A 154 3.80 -4.42 -9.91
C LYS A 154 3.53 -5.18 -8.60
N PRO A 155 3.91 -4.65 -7.43
CA PRO A 155 3.74 -5.34 -6.18
C PRO A 155 2.26 -5.51 -5.86
N ALA A 156 1.92 -6.61 -5.17
CA ALA A 156 0.56 -6.88 -4.73
C ALA A 156 0.15 -5.93 -3.58
N LEU A 157 1.13 -5.52 -2.77
CA LEU A 157 0.93 -4.67 -1.60
C LEU A 157 2.19 -3.84 -1.33
N VAL A 158 2.00 -2.59 -0.90
CA VAL A 158 3.05 -1.79 -0.25
C VAL A 158 2.76 -1.67 1.24
N VAL A 159 3.75 -1.97 2.07
CA VAL A 159 3.68 -1.78 3.52
C VAL A 159 4.69 -0.73 3.96
N SER A 160 4.21 0.33 4.60
CA SER A 160 5.06 1.38 5.17
C SER A 160 5.12 1.27 6.70
N GLY A 161 6.27 0.93 7.27
CA GLY A 161 6.48 0.78 8.71
C GLY A 161 7.47 -0.31 9.11
N ILE A 162 7.44 -0.82 10.35
CA ILE A 162 6.62 -0.34 11.48
C ILE A 162 7.27 0.93 12.04
N ASN A 163 6.53 2.04 12.08
CA ASN A 163 7.07 3.31 12.60
C ASN A 163 6.85 3.42 14.10
N ARG A 164 7.79 4.05 14.81
CA ARG A 164 7.62 4.37 16.22
C ARG A 164 6.62 5.52 16.41
N GLY A 165 5.72 5.34 17.39
CA GLY A 165 4.74 6.35 17.79
C GLY A 165 3.45 6.27 16.99
N SER A 166 2.76 7.42 16.85
CA SER A 166 1.43 7.49 16.23
C SER A 166 1.45 8.35 14.98
N SER A 167 0.98 7.77 13.88
CA SER A 167 0.76 8.44 12.59
C SER A 167 -0.74 8.66 12.33
N SER A 168 -1.52 8.99 13.37
CA SER A 168 -2.98 9.17 13.27
C SER A 168 -3.40 10.65 13.34
N GLY A 169 -4.61 10.95 12.84
CA GLY A 169 -5.17 12.30 12.89
C GLY A 169 -4.31 13.30 12.11
N ILE A 170 -4.02 14.46 12.71
CA ILE A 170 -3.22 15.51 12.06
C ILE A 170 -1.78 15.07 11.77
N ASN A 171 -1.25 14.12 12.54
CA ASN A 171 0.11 13.60 12.35
C ASN A 171 0.28 12.88 11.00
N MET A 172 -0.82 12.42 10.38
CA MET A 172 -0.79 11.84 9.03
C MET A 172 -0.26 12.80 7.96
N LEU A 173 -0.44 14.12 8.18
CA LEU A 173 -0.01 15.13 7.21
C LEU A 173 1.52 15.25 7.18
N TYR A 174 2.16 15.13 8.34
CA TYR A 174 3.61 15.26 8.49
C TYR A 174 4.34 13.92 8.41
N SER A 175 3.63 12.80 8.55
CA SER A 175 4.25 11.48 8.56
C SER A 175 4.82 11.10 7.18
N GLY A 176 6.13 10.90 7.13
CA GLY A 176 6.81 10.35 5.96
C GLY A 176 6.36 8.91 5.65
N ALA A 177 6.08 8.10 6.68
CA ALA A 177 5.59 6.76 6.45
C ALA A 177 4.21 6.71 5.80
N VAL A 178 3.28 7.56 6.27
CA VAL A 178 1.97 7.72 5.62
C VAL A 178 2.15 8.24 4.20
N ALA A 179 3.15 9.11 3.95
CA ALA A 179 3.47 9.56 2.61
C ALA A 179 3.92 8.42 1.68
N GLY A 180 4.80 7.53 2.13
CA GLY A 180 5.20 6.35 1.33
C GLY A 180 4.00 5.47 0.96
N ALA A 181 3.14 5.15 1.93
CA ALA A 181 1.92 4.38 1.64
C ALA A 181 0.98 5.14 0.69
N ARG A 182 0.81 6.44 0.87
CA ARG A 182 -0.01 7.29 0.00
C ARG A 182 0.55 7.38 -1.42
N GLU A 183 1.86 7.48 -1.58
CA GLU A 183 2.50 7.49 -2.89
C GLU A 183 2.23 6.18 -3.64
N ALA A 184 2.33 5.04 -2.96
CA ALA A 184 1.97 3.75 -3.56
C ALA A 184 0.51 3.71 -4.04
N LEU A 185 -0.40 4.27 -3.25
CA LEU A 185 -1.81 4.40 -3.61
C LEU A 185 -1.99 5.28 -4.85
N LEU A 186 -1.27 6.41 -4.94
CA LEU A 186 -1.29 7.29 -6.11
C LEU A 186 -0.76 6.58 -7.37
N CYS A 187 0.22 5.69 -7.22
CA CYS A 187 0.70 4.80 -8.29
C CYS A 187 -0.24 3.60 -8.57
N GLY A 188 -1.40 3.54 -7.93
CA GLY A 188 -2.42 2.51 -8.15
C GLY A 188 -2.06 1.16 -7.54
N VAL A 189 -1.21 1.11 -6.52
CA VAL A 189 -0.89 -0.09 -5.76
C VAL A 189 -1.62 -0.06 -4.42
N LEU A 190 -2.17 -1.19 -3.98
CA LEU A 190 -2.74 -1.31 -2.65
C LEU A 190 -1.66 -1.05 -1.59
N SER A 191 -1.96 -0.26 -0.58
CA SER A 191 -0.97 0.11 0.43
C SER A 191 -1.56 0.26 1.82
N LEU A 192 -0.71 0.09 2.82
CA LEU A 192 -1.04 0.33 4.22
C LEU A 192 0.16 0.90 4.98
N CYS A 193 -0.12 1.63 6.05
CA CYS A 193 0.88 2.20 6.96
C CYS A 193 0.67 1.62 8.35
N ILE A 194 1.75 1.13 8.98
CA ILE A 194 1.72 0.56 10.33
C ILE A 194 2.59 1.43 11.24
N SER A 195 2.00 1.87 12.34
CA SER A 195 2.70 2.59 13.40
C SER A 195 2.29 2.02 14.75
N MET A 196 3.26 1.85 15.64
CA MET A 196 3.05 1.27 16.97
C MET A 196 3.81 2.09 18.00
N ASN A 197 3.32 2.13 19.23
CA ASN A 197 4.08 2.68 20.34
C ASN A 197 4.92 1.56 20.96
N TRP A 198 6.23 1.59 20.74
CA TRP A 198 7.19 0.65 21.30
C TRP A 198 8.37 1.44 21.90
N MET A 199 8.88 0.95 23.03
CA MET A 199 9.95 1.56 23.82
C MET A 199 11.28 0.89 23.57
#